data_AF-A0A662BMR2-F1
#
_entry.id   AF-A0A662BMR2-F1
#
_cell.length_a   1.000
_cell.length_b   1.000
_cell.length_c   1.000
_cell.angle_alpha   90.00
_cell.angle_beta   90.00
_cell.angle_gamma   90.00
#
_symmetry.space_group_name_H-M   'P 1'
#
loop_
_entity.id
_entity.type
_entity.pdbx_description
1 polymer ?
#
loop_
_entity_poly.entity_id
_entity_poly.type
_entity_poly.pdbx_seq_one_letter_code
_entity_poly.pdbx_strand_id
1 'polypeptide(L)'
;MKKRILSLSIIVFAILLHTSAQSTEKKPISHKDYNHWKALSNSEISKSGNFVIYGIYPQEGNGHLWMYDVANDAYNSFDRGREAVLSPTEDFL
;
A
#
# COMPACT_ATOMS: atom_id res chain seq x y z
N MET A 1 -17.73 -32.18 -41.90
CA MET A 1 -17.25 -32.85 -40.66
C MET A 1 -15.93 -32.26 -40.16
N LYS A 2 -14.87 -32.21 -40.98
CA LYS A 2 -13.54 -31.66 -40.61
C LYS A 2 -13.56 -30.23 -40.01
N LYS A 3 -14.34 -29.30 -40.56
CA LYS A 3 -14.47 -27.92 -40.04
C LYS A 3 -15.13 -27.86 -38.65
N ARG A 4 -16.08 -28.77 -38.35
CA ARG A 4 -16.73 -28.84 -37.03
C ARG A 4 -15.77 -29.40 -35.97
N ILE A 5 -14.93 -30.35 -36.35
CA ILE A 5 -13.87 -30.91 -35.49
C ILE A 5 -12.82 -29.83 -35.19
N LEU A 6 -12.40 -29.05 -36.19
CA LEU A 6 -11.46 -27.95 -36.00
C LEU A 6 -12.01 -26.87 -35.05
N SER A 7 -13.27 -26.46 -35.23
CA SER A 7 -13.91 -25.50 -34.32
C SER A 7 -14.03 -26.03 -32.90
N LEU A 8 -14.35 -27.32 -32.71
CA LEU A 8 -14.43 -27.94 -31.40
C LEU A 8 -13.04 -27.96 -30.71
N SER A 9 -11.98 -28.31 -31.44
CA SER A 9 -10.61 -28.28 -30.92
C SER A 9 -10.17 -26.88 -30.50
N ILE A 10 -10.55 -25.84 -31.24
CA ILE A 10 -10.24 -24.45 -30.88
C ILE A 10 -10.97 -24.04 -29.60
N ILE A 11 -12.24 -24.43 -29.44
CA ILE A 11 -13.02 -24.14 -28.24
C ILE A 11 -12.43 -24.87 -27.02
N VAL A 12 -12.09 -26.14 -27.16
CA VAL A 12 -11.45 -26.92 -26.08
C VAL A 12 -10.11 -26.32 -25.69
N PHE A 13 -9.29 -25.91 -26.67
CA PHE A 13 -8.01 -25.24 -26.42
C PHE A 13 -8.18 -23.89 -25.70
N ALA A 14 -9.17 -23.09 -26.10
CA ALA A 14 -9.48 -21.83 -25.43
C ALA A 14 -9.91 -22.06 -23.96
N ILE A 15 -10.74 -23.07 -23.69
CA ILE A 15 -11.17 -23.40 -22.32
C ILE A 15 -9.97 -23.81 -21.45
N LEU A 16 -9.05 -24.62 -21.98
CA LEU A 16 -7.85 -25.04 -21.27
C LEU A 16 -6.96 -23.84 -20.90
N LEU A 17 -6.77 -22.88 -21.81
CA LEU A 17 -5.99 -21.66 -21.55
C LEU A 17 -6.62 -20.76 -20.47
N HIS A 18 -7.96 -20.70 -20.38
CA HIS A 18 -8.64 -19.91 -19.35
C HIS A 18 -8.50 -20.53 -17.96
N THR A 19 -8.45 -21.86 -17.86
CA THR A 19 -8.28 -22.55 -16.57
C THR A 19 -6.88 -22.37 -15.95
N SER A 20 -5.83 -22.19 -16.76
CA SER A 20 -4.48 -21.93 -16.26
C SER A 20 -4.25 -20.51 -15.73
N ALA A 21 -5.13 -19.56 -16.06
CA ALA A 21 -4.98 -18.15 -15.67
C ALA A 21 -5.50 -17.84 -14.25
N GLN A 22 -6.18 -18.79 -13.58
CA GLN A 22 -6.89 -18.53 -12.32
C GLN A 22 -6.12 -18.95 -11.05
N SER A 23 -4.89 -19.43 -11.18
CA SER A 23 -4.18 -20.09 -10.06
C SER A 23 -2.86 -19.40 -9.74
N THR A 24 -2.93 -18.23 -9.10
CA THR A 24 -1.81 -17.75 -8.28
C THR A 24 -2.16 -18.01 -6.83
N GLU A 25 -1.49 -18.97 -6.19
CA GLU A 25 -1.63 -19.18 -4.76
C GLU A 25 -1.22 -17.89 -4.03
N LYS A 26 -2.14 -17.37 -3.20
CA LYS A 26 -1.82 -16.24 -2.34
C LYS A 26 -0.67 -16.65 -1.43
N LYS A 27 0.33 -15.78 -1.27
CA LYS A 27 1.41 -16.02 -0.31
C LYS A 27 0.80 -16.30 1.08
N PRO A 28 1.12 -17.44 1.73
CA PRO A 28 0.66 -17.71 3.08
C PRO A 28 1.29 -16.71 4.05
N ILE A 29 0.51 -16.23 5.03
CA ILE A 29 1.00 -15.35 6.09
C ILE A 29 1.79 -16.20 7.09
N SER A 30 2.99 -15.75 7.41
CA SER A 30 3.90 -16.33 8.41
C SER A 30 4.20 -15.34 9.52
N HIS A 31 4.81 -15.81 10.62
CA HIS A 31 5.20 -14.93 11.73
C HIS A 31 6.16 -13.79 11.31
N LYS A 32 6.98 -14.00 10.26
CA LYS A 32 7.88 -12.96 9.75
C LYS A 32 7.14 -11.81 9.08
N ASP A 33 5.93 -12.05 8.58
CA ASP A 33 5.12 -11.00 7.96
C ASP A 33 4.62 -9.99 8.99
N TYR A 34 4.47 -10.39 10.26
CA TYR A 34 4.06 -9.49 11.36
C TYR A 34 5.11 -8.41 11.65
N ASN A 35 6.40 -8.73 11.52
CA ASN A 35 7.48 -7.76 11.71
C ASN A 35 7.37 -6.58 10.74
N HIS A 36 6.74 -6.80 9.57
CA HIS A 36 6.54 -5.80 8.53
C HIS A 36 5.18 -5.09 8.63
N TRP A 37 4.29 -5.50 9.54
CA TRP A 37 3.04 -4.78 9.77
C TRP A 37 3.32 -3.41 10.36
N LYS A 38 2.72 -2.41 9.73
CA LYS A 38 2.92 -1.01 10.05
C LYS A 38 1.73 -0.51 10.88
N ALA A 39 2.02 0.15 11.98
CA ALA A 39 1.03 0.88 12.76
C ALA A 39 1.11 2.38 12.44
N LEU A 40 -0.04 3.04 12.41
CA LEU A 40 -0.13 4.49 12.47
C LEU A 40 -0.02 4.94 13.93
N SER A 41 0.66 6.06 14.15
CA SER A 41 0.81 6.65 15.48
C SER A 41 1.00 8.17 15.38
N ASN A 42 0.76 8.86 16.50
CA ASN A 42 0.98 10.30 16.66
C ASN A 42 0.40 11.11 15.48
N SER A 43 -0.86 10.82 15.13
CA SER A 43 -1.55 11.49 14.04
C SER A 43 -2.10 12.84 14.49
N GLU A 44 -1.73 13.90 13.78
CA GLU A 44 -2.17 15.27 14.03
C GLU A 44 -2.62 15.91 12.72
N ILE A 45 -3.67 16.72 12.80
CA ILE A 45 -4.10 17.60 11.70
C ILE A 45 -3.80 19.03 12.15
N SER A 46 -3.10 19.77 11.29
CA SER A 46 -2.82 21.20 11.47
C SER A 46 -4.09 22.01 11.76
N LYS A 47 -3.97 23.15 12.42
CA LYS A 47 -5.11 24.02 12.76
C LYS A 47 -5.77 24.58 11.50
N SER A 48 -4.99 24.87 10.46
CA SER A 48 -5.52 25.30 9.16
C SER A 48 -6.17 24.17 8.37
N GLY A 49 -5.84 22.91 8.68
CA GLY A 49 -6.25 21.73 7.91
C GLY A 49 -5.40 21.47 6.66
N ASN A 50 -4.36 22.27 6.40
CA ASN A 50 -3.50 22.13 5.22
C ASN A 50 -2.52 20.95 5.33
N PHE A 51 -2.16 20.55 6.55
CA PHE A 51 -1.22 19.46 6.81
C PHE A 51 -1.83 18.37 7.69
N VAL A 52 -1.50 17.12 7.38
CA VAL A 52 -1.73 15.94 8.21
C VAL A 52 -0.39 15.26 8.48
N ILE A 53 -0.06 15.07 9.75
CA ILE A 53 1.20 14.44 10.18
C ILE A 53 0.88 13.13 10.85
N TYR A 54 1.64 12.10 10.54
CA TYR A 54 1.49 10.80 11.19
C TYR A 54 2.78 9.98 11.07
N GLY A 55 3.05 9.15 12.09
CA GLY A 55 4.12 8.18 12.06
C GLY A 55 3.65 6.83 11.52
N ILE A 56 4.45 6.21 10.66
CA ILE A 56 4.30 4.83 10.19
C ILE A 56 5.49 4.02 10.72
N TYR A 57 5.26 3.12 11.67
CA TYR A 57 6.32 2.28 12.26
C TYR A 57 5.99 0.79 12.12
N PRO A 58 6.94 -0.02 11.61
CA PRO A 58 6.84 -1.47 11.70
C PRO A 58 7.07 -1.94 13.14
N GLN A 59 6.69 -3.17 13.46
CA GLN A 59 7.01 -3.79 14.75
C GLN A 59 8.53 -3.94 14.96
N GLU A 60 9.27 -4.26 13.90
CA GLU A 60 10.73 -4.30 13.91
C GLU A 60 11.32 -3.42 12.79
N GLY A 61 12.37 -2.68 13.12
CA GLY A 61 13.10 -1.83 12.18
C GLY A 61 12.84 -0.34 12.39
N ASN A 62 13.18 0.45 11.37
CA ASN A 62 12.98 1.89 11.38
C ASN A 62 11.61 2.22 10.77
N GLY A 63 10.92 3.21 11.33
CA GLY A 63 9.76 3.80 10.67
C GLY A 63 10.05 5.21 10.18
N HIS A 64 8.98 5.85 9.71
CA HIS A 64 9.03 7.17 9.10
C HIS A 64 7.93 8.03 9.68
N LEU A 65 8.24 9.30 9.88
CA LEU A 65 7.23 10.33 10.02
C LEU A 65 6.81 10.77 8.62
N TRP A 66 5.51 10.89 8.39
CA TRP A 66 4.94 11.41 7.16
C TRP A 66 4.22 12.72 7.45
N MET A 67 4.35 13.64 6.50
CA MET A 67 3.57 14.86 6.42
C MET A 67 2.88 14.88 5.05
N TYR A 68 1.56 14.94 5.07
CA TYR A 68 0.72 15.12 3.90
C TYR A 68 0.26 16.57 3.81
N ASP A 69 0.59 17.24 2.71
CA ASP A 69 0.05 18.52 2.31
C ASP A 69 -1.23 18.28 1.50
N VAL A 70 -2.36 18.62 2.13
CA VAL A 70 -3.71 18.39 1.62
C VAL A 70 -4.00 19.28 0.42
N ALA A 71 -3.48 20.51 0.40
CA ALA A 71 -3.78 21.48 -0.65
C ALA A 71 -3.07 21.13 -1.97
N ASN A 72 -1.84 20.64 -1.86
CA ASN A 72 -0.99 20.33 -3.02
C ASN A 72 -0.99 18.84 -3.39
N ASP A 73 -1.71 18.00 -2.65
CA ASP A 73 -1.69 16.53 -2.75
C ASP A 73 -0.26 15.96 -2.73
N ALA A 74 0.56 16.46 -1.81
CA ALA A 74 1.98 16.16 -1.74
C ALA A 74 2.35 15.50 -0.42
N TYR A 75 3.33 14.58 -0.46
CA TYR A 75 3.81 13.89 0.73
C TYR A 75 5.30 14.16 0.95
N ASN A 76 5.66 14.43 2.20
CA ASN A 76 7.03 14.46 2.67
C ASN A 76 7.22 13.40 3.76
N SER A 77 8.44 12.87 3.88
CA SER A 77 8.76 11.84 4.86
C SER A 77 10.12 12.07 5.50
N PHE A 78 10.20 11.79 6.79
CA PHE A 78 11.41 11.92 7.59
C PHE A 78 11.79 10.56 8.18
N ASP A 79 12.97 10.07 7.80
CA ASP A 79 13.50 8.80 8.28
C ASP A 79 13.73 8.84 9.79
N ARG A 80 13.17 7.85 10.50
CA ARG A 80 13.27 7.74 11.97
C ARG A 80 12.74 8.96 12.73
N GLY A 81 12.02 9.87 12.08
CA GLY A 81 11.31 10.96 12.75
C GLY A 81 10.23 10.39 13.67
N ARG A 82 9.98 11.05 14.81
CA ARG A 82 8.95 10.67 15.79
C ARG A 82 8.39 11.92 16.45
N GLU A 83 7.13 11.84 16.90
CA GLU A 83 6.49 12.85 17.75
C GLU A 83 6.65 14.30 17.27
N ALA A 84 6.57 14.52 15.95
CA ALA A 84 6.66 15.89 15.42
C ALA A 84 5.48 16.74 15.92
N VAL A 85 5.75 18.02 16.09
CA VAL A 85 4.79 19.03 16.55
C VAL A 85 4.86 20.19 15.59
N LEU A 86 3.72 20.55 14.99
CA LEU A 86 3.66 21.75 14.16
C LEU A 86 3.84 23.01 15.00
N SER A 87 4.63 23.95 14.48
CA SER A 87 4.67 25.30 15.04
C SER A 87 3.26 25.92 15.01
N PRO A 88 2.93 26.86 15.92
CA PRO A 88 1.63 27.54 15.90
C PRO A 88 1.33 28.30 14.60
N THR A 89 2.38 28.70 13.88
CA THR A 89 2.37 29.38 12.58
C THR A 89 2.43 28.43 11.40
N GLU A 90 2.60 27.13 11.64
CA GLU A 90 2.61 26.05 10.63
C GLU A 90 3.70 26.20 9.55
N ASP A 91 4.82 26.85 9.91
CA ASP A 91 5.97 27.13 9.04
C ASP A 91 7.15 26.16 9.27
N PHE A 92 7.15 25.42 10.38
CA PHE A 92 8.13 24.36 10.65
C PHE A 92 7.54 23.23 11.53
N LEU A 93 8.26 22.09 11.50
CA LEU A 93 8.03 20.87 12.27
C LEU A 93 9.03 20.72 13.41
#